data_AF-A0A6J3C0A6-F1
#
_entry.id   AF-A0A6J3C0A6-F1
#
_cell.length_a   1.000
_cell.length_b   1.000
_cell.length_c   1.000
_cell.angle_alpha   90.00
_cell.angle_beta   90.00
_cell.angle_gamma   90.00
#
_symmetry.space_group_name_H-M   'P 1'
#
loop_
_entity.id
_entity.type
_entity.pdbx_description
1 polymer ?
#
loop_
_entity_poly.entity_id
_entity_poly.type
_entity_poly.pdbx_seq_one_letter_code
_entity_poly.pdbx_strand_id
1 'polypeptide(L)'
;MLNSETGGIRATSVLPPTVVDQIRLWETERNRFTYTEGVVYNHFLSQADFAVLRDYAKSQGVLTWHSERGRTMVVTRAGHDDVKRYWKKHSKS
;
A
#
# COMPACT_ATOMS: atom_id res chain seq x y z
N MET A 1 -28.95 -40.49 -6.90
CA MET A 1 -29.70 -39.51 -7.73
C MET A 1 -30.02 -38.35 -6.81
N LEU A 2 -29.37 -37.19 -6.98
CA LEU A 2 -29.66 -35.97 -6.22
C LEU A 2 -30.55 -35.10 -7.11
N ASN A 3 -31.78 -34.86 -6.67
CA ASN A 3 -32.81 -34.15 -7.41
C ASN A 3 -32.51 -32.64 -7.53
N SER A 4 -32.57 -32.16 -8.79
CA SER A 4 -33.23 -30.96 -9.35
C SER A 4 -33.75 -29.85 -8.41
N GLU A 5 -33.83 -28.56 -8.74
CA GLU A 5 -33.42 -27.68 -9.84
C GLU A 5 -33.73 -26.23 -9.39
N THR A 6 -32.88 -25.28 -9.81
CA THR A 6 -33.17 -23.88 -10.21
C THR A 6 -33.95 -22.92 -9.28
N GLY A 7 -33.21 -21.97 -8.67
CA GLY A 7 -33.78 -20.72 -8.14
C GLY A 7 -32.76 -19.78 -7.48
N GLY A 8 -32.10 -18.91 -8.26
CA GLY A 8 -31.31 -17.78 -7.76
C GLY A 8 -29.83 -17.80 -8.16
N ILE A 9 -29.44 -16.81 -8.96
CA ILE A 9 -28.08 -16.40 -9.38
C ILE A 9 -27.02 -17.50 -9.26
N ARG A 10 -26.86 -18.29 -10.34
CA ARG A 10 -25.83 -19.31 -10.60
C ARG A 10 -24.59 -19.20 -9.70
N ALA A 11 -24.65 -19.78 -8.51
CA ALA A 11 -23.48 -19.94 -7.66
C ALA A 11 -22.64 -21.07 -8.25
N THR A 12 -21.41 -20.76 -8.64
CA THR A 12 -20.40 -21.70 -9.18
C THR A 12 -19.87 -22.71 -8.14
N SER A 13 -20.49 -22.76 -6.96
CA SER A 13 -20.00 -23.46 -5.76
C SER A 13 -21.05 -24.44 -5.25
N VAL A 14 -20.60 -25.65 -4.90
CA VAL A 14 -21.38 -26.69 -4.20
C VAL A 14 -21.69 -26.33 -2.74
N LEU A 15 -21.05 -25.30 -2.19
CA LEU A 15 -21.26 -24.83 -0.82
C LEU A 15 -22.33 -23.74 -0.75
N PRO A 16 -23.12 -23.68 0.33
CA PRO A 16 -24.06 -22.59 0.58
C PRO A 16 -23.37 -21.23 0.58
N PRO A 17 -23.96 -20.18 -0.04
CA PRO A 17 -23.32 -18.88 -0.20
C PRO A 17 -22.94 -18.23 1.13
N THR A 18 -23.77 -18.39 2.17
CA THR A 18 -23.50 -17.84 3.50
C THR A 18 -22.26 -18.43 4.14
N VAL A 19 -21.99 -19.72 3.95
CA VAL A 19 -20.78 -20.37 4.48
C VAL A 19 -19.53 -19.83 3.79
N VAL A 20 -19.60 -19.69 2.46
CA VAL A 20 -18.50 -19.12 1.67
C VAL A 20 -18.22 -17.68 2.11
N ASP A 21 -19.27 -16.89 2.31
CA ASP A 21 -19.14 -15.50 2.73
C ASP A 21 -18.55 -15.37 4.14
N GLN A 22 -18.99 -16.18 5.11
CA GLN A 22 -18.42 -16.15 6.46
C GLN A 22 -16.93 -16.49 6.48
N ILE A 23 -16.49 -17.46 5.68
CA ILE A 23 -15.07 -17.81 5.56
C ILE A 23 -14.27 -16.63 4.98
N ARG A 24 -14.79 -15.99 3.92
CA ARG A 24 -14.14 -14.81 3.31
C ARG A 24 -14.05 -13.63 4.27
N LEU A 25 -15.08 -13.40 5.08
CA LEU A 25 -15.07 -12.37 6.10
C LEU A 25 -13.98 -12.65 7.13
N TRP A 26 -13.91 -13.86 7.66
CA TRP A 26 -12.86 -14.25 8.61
C TRP A 26 -11.45 -14.12 8.02
N GLU A 27 -11.27 -14.54 6.77
CA GLU A 27 -10.00 -14.39 6.08
C GLU A 27 -9.61 -12.92 5.94
N THR A 28 -10.55 -12.05 5.56
CA THR A 28 -10.34 -10.60 5.44
C THR A 28 -10.03 -9.96 6.79
N GLU A 29 -10.75 -10.34 7.84
CA GLU A 29 -10.53 -9.86 9.21
C GLU A 29 -9.15 -10.25 9.75
N ARG A 30 -8.66 -11.44 9.37
CA ARG A 30 -7.32 -11.91 9.70
C ARG A 30 -6.25 -11.18 8.89
N ASN A 31 -6.49 -10.96 7.59
CA ASN A 31 -5.53 -10.38 6.65
C ASN A 31 -5.66 -8.85 6.54
N ARG A 32 -5.88 -8.15 7.66
CA ARG A 32 -6.04 -6.68 7.69
C ARG A 32 -4.75 -5.89 7.51
N PHE A 33 -3.60 -6.52 7.74
CA PHE A 33 -2.31 -5.83 7.68
C PHE A 33 -1.48 -6.33 6.50
N THR A 34 -0.91 -5.37 5.78
CA THR A 34 0.15 -5.62 4.79
C THR A 34 1.46 -5.08 5.35
N TYR A 35 2.44 -5.95 5.55
CA TYR A 35 3.77 -5.55 6.00
C TYR A 35 4.59 -5.12 4.79
N THR A 36 5.12 -3.91 4.84
CA THR A 36 6.02 -3.39 3.80
C THR A 36 7.32 -2.95 4.42
N GLU A 37 8.44 -3.48 3.96
CA GLU A 37 9.75 -2.99 4.36
C GLU A 37 10.07 -1.66 3.66
N GLY A 38 10.61 -0.70 4.41
CA GLY A 38 10.92 0.61 3.87
C GLY A 38 11.84 1.44 4.74
N VAL A 39 12.20 2.62 4.23
CA VAL A 39 12.98 3.63 4.92
C VAL A 39 12.11 4.85 5.18
N VAL A 40 12.10 5.31 6.43
CA VAL A 40 11.36 6.48 6.87
C VAL A 40 12.24 7.73 6.74
N TYR A 41 11.73 8.76 6.09
CA TYR A 41 12.27 10.11 6.14
C TYR A 41 11.33 11.00 6.94
N ASN A 42 11.86 11.71 7.91
CA ASN A 42 11.15 12.64 8.77
C ASN A 42 12.05 13.85 9.10
N HIS A 43 11.56 14.78 9.91
CA HIS A 43 12.31 15.97 10.35
C HIS A 43 12.84 16.86 9.22
N PHE A 44 12.05 17.01 8.14
CA PHE A 44 12.38 17.97 7.09
C PHE A 44 12.38 19.40 7.64
N LEU A 45 13.40 20.17 7.27
CA LEU A 45 13.60 21.56 7.69
C LEU A 45 12.53 22.50 7.11
N SER A 46 12.02 22.21 5.91
CA SER A 46 10.95 22.98 5.27
C SER A 46 9.89 22.08 4.61
N GLN A 47 8.71 22.65 4.38
CA GLN A 47 7.65 21.99 3.60
C GLN A 47 8.06 21.80 2.13
N ALA A 48 8.83 22.74 1.58
CA ALA A 48 9.31 22.69 0.21
C ALA A 48 10.26 21.50 0.00
N ASP A 49 11.22 21.31 0.90
CA ASP A 49 12.17 20.18 0.86
C ASP A 49 11.45 18.83 0.89
N PHE A 50 10.45 18.73 1.77
CA PHE A 50 9.59 17.57 1.86
C PHE A 50 8.83 17.32 0.54
N ALA A 51 8.19 18.36 0.00
CA ALA A 51 7.41 18.24 -1.23
C ALA A 51 8.28 17.81 -2.42
N VAL A 52 9.46 18.41 -2.58
CA VAL A 52 10.42 18.06 -3.64
C VAL A 52 10.82 16.60 -3.56
N LEU A 53 11.23 16.12 -2.37
CA LEU A 53 11.67 14.73 -2.22
C LEU A 53 10.51 13.73 -2.35
N ARG A 54 9.32 14.07 -1.82
CA ARG A 54 8.09 13.29 -1.98
C ARG A 54 7.72 13.14 -3.44
N ASP A 55 7.71 14.22 -4.21
CA ASP A 55 7.30 14.21 -5.62
C ASP A 55 8.30 13.45 -6.48
N TYR A 56 9.59 13.58 -6.19
CA TYR A 56 10.61 12.73 -6.80
C TYR A 56 10.33 11.24 -6.51
N ALA A 57 10.20 10.84 -5.24
CA ALA A 57 9.96 9.44 -4.88
C ALA A 57 8.65 8.89 -5.47
N LYS A 58 7.60 9.73 -5.55
CA LYS A 58 6.33 9.38 -6.19
C LYS A 58 6.50 9.16 -7.70
N SER A 59 7.26 10.02 -8.39
CA SER A 59 7.53 9.89 -9.83
C SER A 59 8.32 8.63 -10.17
N GLN A 60 9.20 8.19 -9.27
CA GLN A 60 10.00 6.97 -9.43
C GLN A 60 9.24 5.70 -9.01
N GLY A 61 8.01 5.82 -8.48
CA GLY A 61 7.23 4.68 -8.02
C GLY A 61 7.77 4.01 -6.75
N VAL A 62 8.63 4.70 -5.99
CA VAL A 62 9.27 4.14 -4.77
C VAL A 62 8.66 4.68 -3.47
N LEU A 63 7.69 5.60 -3.55
CA LEU A 63 6.97 6.13 -2.40
C LEU A 63 5.87 5.16 -1.95
N THR A 64 5.96 4.66 -0.72
CA THR A 64 4.98 3.73 -0.13
C THR A 64 3.89 4.47 0.63
N TRP A 65 4.26 5.49 1.39
CA TRP A 65 3.33 6.27 2.23
C TRP A 65 3.88 7.67 2.48
N HIS A 66 3.00 8.66 2.69
CA HIS A 66 3.41 9.99 3.14
C HIS A 66 2.33 10.70 3.98
N SER A 67 2.77 11.70 4.74
CA SER A 67 1.91 12.64 5.47
C SER A 67 2.46 14.06 5.35
N GLU A 68 1.65 14.95 4.78
CA GLU A 68 1.97 16.38 4.62
C GLU A 68 2.10 17.07 5.97
N ARG A 69 1.13 16.83 6.86
CA ARG A 69 1.07 17.46 8.19
C ARG A 69 2.30 17.13 9.03
N GLY A 70 2.75 15.88 8.97
CA GLY A 70 3.91 15.40 9.72
C GLY A 70 5.23 15.53 8.97
N ARG A 71 5.24 16.02 7.71
CA ARG A 71 6.38 15.97 6.80
C ARG A 71 7.14 14.64 6.93
N THR A 72 6.42 13.53 6.79
CA THR A 72 7.00 12.20 6.94
C THR A 72 6.65 11.39 5.71
N MET A 73 7.61 10.65 5.18
CA MET A 73 7.41 9.77 4.03
C MET A 73 8.16 8.46 4.23
N VAL A 74 7.62 7.40 3.66
CA VAL A 74 8.23 6.07 3.63
C VAL A 74 8.48 5.69 2.19
N VAL A 75 9.71 5.29 1.89
CA VAL A 75 10.07 4.76 0.57
C VAL A 75 10.41 3.28 0.67
N THR A 76 10.35 2.57 -0.44
CA THR A 76 10.82 1.19 -0.53
C THR A 76 12.32 1.10 -0.23
N ARG A 77 12.76 -0.02 0.39
CA ARG A 77 14.18 -0.25 0.67
C ARG A 77 15.05 -0.16 -0.59
N ALA A 78 14.58 -0.66 -1.72
CA ALA A 78 15.28 -0.61 -3.00
C ALA A 78 15.45 0.82 -3.55
N GLY A 79 14.45 1.70 -3.36
CA GLY A 79 14.49 3.08 -3.83
C GLY A 79 15.32 4.04 -2.96
N HIS A 80 15.75 3.61 -1.76
CA HIS A 80 16.42 4.48 -0.79
C HIS A 80 17.67 5.18 -1.36
N ASP A 81 18.52 4.42 -2.05
CA ASP A 81 19.81 4.92 -2.54
C ASP A 81 19.63 5.97 -3.65
N ASP A 82 18.60 5.80 -4.49
CA ASP A 82 18.27 6.74 -5.56
C ASP A 82 17.71 8.05 -5.00
N VAL A 83 16.78 7.96 -4.06
CA VAL A 83 16.21 9.13 -3.34
C VAL A 83 17.30 9.89 -2.59
N LYS A 84 18.20 9.18 -1.92
CA LYS A 84 19.36 9.78 -1.22
C LYS A 84 20.31 10.46 -2.19
N ARG A 85 20.58 9.86 -3.35
CA ARG A 85 21.44 10.43 -4.40
C ARG A 85 20.82 11.69 -5.00
N TYR A 86 19.51 11.70 -5.23
CA TYR A 86 18.77 12.87 -5.69
C TYR A 86 18.88 14.02 -4.68
N TRP A 87 18.60 13.75 -3.40
CA TRP A 87 18.66 14.77 -2.34
C TRP A 87 20.05 15.41 -2.22
N LYS A 88 21.13 14.61 -2.28
CA LYS A 88 22.50 15.13 -2.24
C LYS A 88 22.85 16.06 -3.40
N LYS A 89 22.23 15.87 -4.58
CA LYS A 89 22.43 16.76 -5.74
C LYS A 89 21.62 18.04 -5.57
N HIS A 90 20.39 17.93 -5.09
CA HIS A 90 19.50 19.06 -4.87
C HIS A 90 20.01 20.00 -3.76
N SER A 91 20.47 19.46 -2.63
CA SER A 91 20.97 20.23 -1.47
C SER A 91 22.29 20.99 -1.71
N LYS A 92 22.99 20.72 -2.82
CA LYS A 92 24.23 21.43 -3.20
C LYS A 92 23.97 22.60 -4.17
N SER A 93 22.75 22.72 -4.66
CA SER A 93 22.33 23.81 -5.55
C SER A 93 21.68 24.92 -4.75
#